data_AF-M8B104-F1
#
_entry.id   AF-M8B104-F1
#
_cell.length_a   1.000
_cell.length_b   1.000
_cell.length_c   1.000
_cell.angle_alpha   90.00
_cell.angle_beta   90.00
_cell.angle_gamma   90.00
#
_symmetry.space_group_name_H-M   'P 1'
#
loop_
_entity.id
_entity.type
_entity.pdbx_description
1 polymer ?
#
loop_
_entity_poly.entity_id
_entity_poly.type
_entity_poly.pdbx_seq_one_letter_code
_entity_poly.pdbx_strand_id
1 'polypeptide(L)'
;MHYADGRSTRCRDVLPAQRPGCSDLNTTAFLYRLLRAEDPDLVVFTGDNIFGEDSTDAAKSMDAAIAPAIAMKLPWAAVLGNHDQEGTLSREGVMRHLVGMKNTLARFNPEGVEIDGYGNYNLEVAGVEGTPLANKSVLNLYFLDSGDYSTVPSIRGYGWIKASQEAWFK
;
A
#
# COMPACT_ATOMS: atom_id res chain seq x y z
N MET A 1 -8.16 0.55 1.95
CA MET A 1 -8.96 1.25 0.92
C MET A 1 -9.99 0.33 0.30
N HIS A 2 -9.60 -0.91 -0.03
CA HIS A 2 -10.48 -1.88 -0.68
C HIS A 2 -11.02 -1.36 -2.02
N TYR A 3 -10.15 -0.75 -2.82
CA TYR A 3 -10.49 -0.26 -4.15
C TYR A 3 -10.60 -1.44 -5.14
N ALA A 4 -11.48 -1.36 -6.14
CA ALA A 4 -11.55 -2.36 -7.20
C ALA A 4 -11.77 -1.67 -8.56
N ASP A 5 -12.87 -1.95 -9.25
CA ASP A 5 -13.12 -1.50 -10.63
C ASP A 5 -13.73 -0.09 -10.72
N GLY A 6 -13.54 0.78 -9.73
CA GLY A 6 -13.84 2.21 -9.87
C GLY A 6 -15.34 2.52 -9.82
N ARG A 7 -15.94 2.80 -10.99
CA ARG A 7 -17.36 3.15 -11.09
C ARG A 7 -18.28 1.93 -10.98
N SER A 8 -17.80 0.76 -11.38
CA SER A 8 -18.59 -0.48 -11.37
C SER A 8 -18.68 -1.12 -9.99
N THR A 9 -17.68 -0.92 -9.14
CA THR A 9 -17.69 -1.40 -7.75
C THR A 9 -18.75 -0.68 -6.94
N ARG A 10 -19.60 -1.42 -6.23
CA ARG A 10 -20.59 -0.83 -5.32
C ARG A 10 -20.03 -0.81 -3.91
N CYS A 11 -20.24 0.29 -3.21
CA CYS A 11 -19.88 0.37 -1.80
C CYS A 11 -20.64 -0.68 -0.97
N ARG A 12 -19.90 -1.35 -0.09
CA ARG A 12 -20.43 -2.19 0.99
C ARG A 12 -20.70 -1.33 2.22
N ASP A 13 -21.59 -1.79 3.11
CA ASP A 13 -21.84 -1.20 4.44
C ASP A 13 -22.24 0.29 4.49
N VAL A 14 -22.84 0.81 3.41
CA VAL A 14 -23.44 2.15 3.38
C VAL A 14 -24.96 2.10 3.59
N LEU A 15 -25.53 3.23 4.05
CA LEU A 15 -26.98 3.35 4.22
C LEU A 15 -27.71 3.09 2.90
N PRO A 16 -28.93 2.52 2.91
CA PRO A 16 -29.69 2.24 1.69
C PRO A 16 -29.82 3.46 0.76
N ALA A 17 -29.99 4.66 1.32
CA ALA A 17 -30.08 5.90 0.57
C ALA A 17 -28.77 6.30 -0.15
N GLN A 18 -27.62 5.83 0.32
CA GLN A 18 -26.30 6.14 -0.24
C GLN A 18 -25.87 5.15 -1.32
N ARG A 19 -26.39 3.91 -1.31
CA ARG A 19 -26.01 2.83 -2.24
C ARG A 19 -26.09 3.22 -3.73
N PRO A 20 -27.15 3.89 -4.23
CA PRO A 20 -27.29 4.12 -5.67
C PRO A 20 -26.13 4.93 -6.28
N GLY A 21 -25.55 5.86 -5.50
CA GLY A 21 -24.50 6.77 -5.94
C GLY A 21 -23.11 6.48 -5.38
N CYS A 22 -22.93 5.38 -4.63
CA CYS A 22 -21.65 5.05 -4.01
C CYS A 22 -20.86 4.03 -4.83
N SER A 23 -19.59 4.36 -5.11
CA SER A 23 -18.60 3.49 -5.76
C SER A 23 -17.18 3.83 -5.27
N ASP A 24 -16.15 3.15 -5.77
CA ASP A 24 -14.76 3.47 -5.41
C ASP A 24 -14.35 4.90 -5.80
N LEU A 25 -15.08 5.54 -6.73
CA LEU A 25 -14.88 6.95 -7.07
C LEU A 25 -15.13 7.88 -5.88
N ASN A 26 -15.91 7.46 -4.89
CA ASN A 26 -16.05 8.18 -3.63
C ASN A 26 -14.72 8.20 -2.86
N THR A 27 -13.99 7.08 -2.85
CA THR A 27 -12.63 6.96 -2.29
C THR A 27 -11.64 7.81 -3.08
N THR A 28 -11.66 7.76 -4.42
CA THR A 28 -10.83 8.63 -5.28
C THR A 28 -11.06 10.10 -4.95
N ALA A 29 -12.33 10.52 -4.87
CA ALA A 29 -12.69 11.90 -4.57
C ALA A 29 -12.28 12.30 -3.14
N PHE A 30 -12.38 11.37 -2.18
CA PHE A 30 -11.90 11.57 -0.82
C PHE A 30 -10.39 11.80 -0.77
N LEU A 31 -9.60 10.94 -1.41
CA LEU A 31 -8.14 11.08 -1.45
C LEU A 31 -7.72 12.42 -2.06
N TYR A 32 -8.31 12.85 -3.19
CA TYR A 32 -8.02 14.17 -3.75
C TYR A 32 -8.38 15.34 -2.82
N ARG A 33 -9.42 15.20 -1.98
CA ARG A 33 -9.75 16.25 -1.00
C ARG A 33 -8.76 16.24 0.15
N LEU A 34 -8.46 15.06 0.69
CA LEU A 34 -7.53 14.88 1.80
C LEU A 34 -6.13 15.39 1.43
N LEU A 35 -5.57 14.91 0.32
CA LEU A 35 -4.23 15.28 -0.11
C LEU A 35 -4.08 16.78 -0.40
N ARG A 36 -5.15 17.45 -0.85
CA ARG A 36 -5.14 18.92 -1.03
C ARG A 36 -5.28 19.69 0.28
N ALA A 37 -5.97 19.13 1.26
CA ALA A 37 -6.18 19.77 2.55
C ALA A 37 -4.94 19.65 3.45
N GLU A 38 -4.30 18.49 3.43
CA GLU A 38 -3.14 18.18 4.28
C GLU A 38 -1.80 18.57 3.65
N ASP A 39 -1.74 18.76 2.33
CA ASP A 39 -0.53 19.09 1.56
C ASP A 39 0.71 18.27 1.98
N PRO A 40 0.65 16.93 1.95
CA PRO A 40 1.67 16.10 2.61
C PRO A 40 2.94 15.97 1.78
N ASP A 41 4.09 15.90 2.44
CA ASP A 41 5.38 15.58 1.79
C ASP A 41 5.50 14.10 1.39
N LEU A 42 4.70 13.21 1.98
CA LEU A 42 4.71 11.76 1.72
C LEU A 42 3.33 11.15 1.97
N VAL A 43 2.89 10.25 1.08
CA VAL A 43 1.70 9.41 1.28
C VAL A 43 2.12 7.97 1.54
N VAL A 44 1.61 7.36 2.61
CA VAL A 44 1.85 5.95 2.92
C VAL A 44 0.54 5.17 2.84
N PHE A 45 0.49 4.15 1.98
CA PHE A 45 -0.61 3.21 1.90
C PHE A 45 -0.28 1.92 2.65
N THR A 46 -1.05 1.62 3.69
CA THR A 46 -0.68 0.59 4.69
C THR A 46 -1.31 -0.79 4.42
N GLY A 47 -1.44 -1.16 3.15
CA GLY A 47 -2.08 -2.41 2.74
C GLY A 47 -3.58 -2.30 2.52
N ASP A 48 -4.17 -3.39 2.02
CA ASP A 48 -5.57 -3.46 1.62
C ASP A 48 -5.91 -2.31 0.67
N ASN A 49 -4.97 -2.05 -0.24
CA ASN A 49 -5.04 -1.00 -1.24
C ASN A 49 -6.20 -1.29 -2.19
N ILE A 50 -6.28 -2.54 -2.62
CA ILE A 50 -7.39 -3.08 -3.40
C ILE A 50 -8.16 -4.12 -2.60
N PHE A 51 -9.38 -4.40 -3.04
CA PHE A 51 -10.14 -5.57 -2.63
C PHE A 51 -10.11 -6.59 -3.76
N GLY A 52 -9.17 -7.54 -3.68
CA GLY A 52 -8.87 -8.45 -4.77
C GLY A 52 -10.09 -9.22 -5.29
N GLU A 53 -11.00 -9.62 -4.40
CA GLU A 53 -12.23 -10.34 -4.73
C GLU A 53 -13.17 -9.56 -5.69
N ASP A 54 -13.28 -8.23 -5.51
CA ASP A 54 -14.14 -7.38 -6.37
C ASP A 54 -13.39 -6.81 -7.59
N SER A 55 -12.08 -7.05 -7.68
CA SER A 55 -11.21 -6.48 -8.72
C SER A 55 -11.06 -7.43 -9.90
N THR A 56 -11.57 -7.05 -11.08
CA THR A 56 -11.42 -7.86 -12.30
C THR A 56 -10.00 -7.83 -12.88
N ASP A 57 -9.21 -6.80 -12.56
CA ASP A 57 -7.81 -6.65 -12.94
C ASP A 57 -7.05 -5.93 -11.83
N ALA A 58 -6.31 -6.69 -11.01
CA ALA A 58 -5.61 -6.17 -9.83
C ALA A 58 -4.59 -5.06 -10.18
N ALA A 59 -3.93 -5.14 -11.34
CA ALA A 59 -2.99 -4.11 -11.77
C ALA A 59 -3.71 -2.77 -12.03
N LYS A 60 -4.83 -2.81 -12.78
CA LYS A 60 -5.63 -1.60 -13.06
C LYS A 60 -6.30 -1.04 -11.81
N SER A 61 -6.78 -1.90 -10.92
CA SER A 61 -7.34 -1.48 -9.64
C SER A 61 -6.28 -0.78 -8.78
N MET A 62 -5.05 -1.31 -8.76
CA MET A 62 -3.93 -0.66 -8.07
C MET A 62 -3.56 0.68 -8.70
N ASP A 63 -3.51 0.75 -10.03
CA ASP A 63 -3.28 2.00 -10.76
C ASP A 63 -4.32 3.06 -10.37
N ALA A 64 -5.59 2.68 -10.31
CA ALA A 64 -6.69 3.57 -9.96
C ALA A 64 -6.68 3.98 -8.47
N ALA A 65 -6.34 3.06 -7.57
CA ALA A 65 -6.25 3.31 -6.13
C ALA A 65 -5.16 4.33 -5.80
N ILE A 66 -4.01 4.24 -6.46
CA ILE A 66 -2.83 5.09 -6.22
C ILE A 66 -2.83 6.35 -7.11
N ALA A 67 -3.64 6.38 -8.18
CA ALA A 67 -3.73 7.50 -9.10
C ALA A 67 -3.82 8.90 -8.45
N PRO A 68 -4.54 9.11 -7.33
CA PRO A 68 -4.59 10.42 -6.69
C PRO A 68 -3.20 10.95 -6.26
N ALA A 69 -2.36 10.12 -5.65
CA ALA A 69 -1.01 10.51 -5.23
C ALA A 69 -0.13 10.83 -6.45
N ILE A 70 -0.20 9.98 -7.48
CA ILE A 70 0.56 10.16 -8.73
C ILE A 70 0.13 11.45 -9.46
N ALA A 71 -1.17 11.69 -9.58
CA ALA A 71 -1.71 12.87 -10.27
C ALA A 71 -1.34 14.17 -9.55
N MET A 72 -1.25 14.14 -8.22
CA MET A 72 -0.79 15.26 -7.41
C MET A 72 0.74 15.37 -7.33
N LYS A 73 1.47 14.50 -8.03
CA LYS A 73 2.95 14.44 -8.05
C LYS A 73 3.58 14.24 -6.68
N LEU A 74 2.85 13.60 -5.77
CA LEU A 74 3.34 13.29 -4.44
C LEU A 74 4.19 12.01 -4.49
N PRO A 75 5.32 11.97 -3.76
CA PRO A 75 5.98 10.71 -3.50
C PRO A 75 5.09 9.85 -2.58
N TRP A 76 5.09 8.55 -2.81
CA TRP A 76 4.26 7.64 -2.03
C TRP A 76 4.94 6.29 -1.81
N ALA A 77 4.59 5.61 -0.73
CA ALA A 77 5.06 4.28 -0.39
C ALA A 77 3.88 3.37 -0.06
N ALA A 78 4.04 2.06 -0.20
CA ALA A 78 2.99 1.10 0.12
C ALA A 78 3.53 -0.20 0.72
N VAL A 79 2.77 -0.78 1.63
CA VAL A 79 2.87 -2.20 2.00
C VAL A 79 1.61 -2.94 1.53
N LEU A 80 1.66 -4.26 1.62
CA LEU A 80 0.60 -5.15 1.18
C LEU A 80 -0.31 -5.54 2.35
N GLY A 81 -1.61 -5.56 2.09
CA GLY A 81 -2.59 -6.21 2.95
C GLY A 81 -2.89 -7.64 2.52
N ASN A 82 -3.81 -8.29 3.22
CA ASN A 82 -4.26 -9.63 2.88
C ASN A 82 -5.10 -9.62 1.59
N HIS A 83 -5.93 -8.58 1.39
CA HIS A 83 -6.83 -8.52 0.24
C HIS A 83 -6.15 -8.18 -1.09
N ASP A 84 -4.94 -7.62 -1.05
CA ASP A 84 -4.24 -7.13 -2.23
C ASP A 84 -3.89 -8.26 -3.23
N GLN A 85 -3.72 -9.49 -2.75
CA GLN A 85 -3.34 -10.66 -3.54
C GLN A 85 -4.51 -11.57 -3.93
N GLU A 86 -5.74 -11.21 -3.59
CA GLU A 86 -6.92 -12.06 -3.80
C GLU A 86 -7.53 -11.90 -5.21
N GLY A 87 -6.92 -11.06 -6.06
CA GLY A 87 -7.34 -10.82 -7.43
C GLY A 87 -6.51 -11.57 -8.47
N THR A 88 -6.16 -10.88 -9.57
CA THR A 88 -5.44 -11.48 -10.71
C THR A 88 -3.92 -11.53 -10.58
N LEU A 89 -3.35 -10.94 -9.52
CA LEU A 89 -1.91 -10.93 -9.25
C LEU A 89 -1.58 -11.67 -7.95
N SER A 90 -0.45 -12.37 -7.94
CA SER A 90 0.12 -12.91 -6.70
C SER A 90 0.65 -11.78 -5.80
N ARG A 91 0.91 -12.06 -4.51
CA ARG A 91 1.56 -11.11 -3.59
C ARG A 91 2.80 -10.45 -4.18
N GLU A 92 3.66 -11.27 -4.77
CA GLU A 92 4.87 -10.82 -5.46
C GLU A 92 4.53 -9.93 -6.65
N GLY A 93 3.57 -10.36 -7.48
CA GLY A 93 3.13 -9.62 -8.66
C GLY A 93 2.59 -8.23 -8.29
N VAL A 94 1.82 -8.14 -7.22
CA VAL A 94 1.32 -6.86 -6.68
C VAL A 94 2.48 -5.96 -6.26
N MET A 95 3.44 -6.48 -5.49
CA MET A 95 4.59 -5.67 -5.06
C MET A 95 5.42 -5.20 -6.26
N ARG A 96 5.68 -6.09 -7.23
CA ARG A 96 6.39 -5.75 -8.46
C ARG A 96 5.68 -4.66 -9.25
N HIS A 97 4.35 -4.70 -9.31
CA HIS A 97 3.55 -3.64 -9.92
C HIS A 97 3.73 -2.30 -9.20
N LEU A 98 3.55 -2.28 -7.88
CA LEU A 98 3.70 -1.07 -7.04
C LEU A 98 5.09 -0.41 -7.16
N VAL A 99 6.16 -1.20 -7.20
CA VAL A 99 7.55 -0.71 -7.36
C VAL A 99 7.81 -0.15 -8.77
N GLY A 100 7.03 -0.56 -9.77
CA GLY A 100 7.14 -0.04 -11.15
C GLY A 100 6.36 1.24 -11.42
N MET A 101 5.51 1.67 -10.48
CA MET A 101 4.62 2.82 -10.67
C MET A 101 5.34 4.16 -10.48
N LYS A 102 4.79 5.22 -11.09
CA LYS A 102 5.39 6.57 -11.01
C LYS A 102 5.39 7.11 -9.58
N ASN A 103 6.45 7.85 -9.24
CA ASN A 103 6.65 8.51 -7.94
C ASN A 103 6.63 7.57 -6.73
N THR A 104 6.73 6.25 -6.95
CA THR A 104 6.82 5.28 -5.87
C THR A 104 8.17 5.40 -5.19
N LEU A 105 8.13 5.40 -3.86
CA LEU A 105 9.25 5.14 -2.99
C LEU A 105 9.19 3.70 -2.45
N ALA A 106 8.12 2.96 -2.76
CA ALA A 106 8.03 1.56 -2.37
C ALA A 106 9.17 0.76 -3.03
N ARG A 107 9.77 -0.16 -2.28
CA ARG A 107 10.86 -1.00 -2.76
C ARG A 107 10.47 -2.45 -2.61
N PHE A 108 11.05 -3.29 -3.46
CA PHE A 108 11.01 -4.72 -3.24
C PHE A 108 11.90 -5.09 -2.04
N ASN A 109 11.99 -6.38 -1.71
CA ASN A 109 12.89 -6.85 -0.67
C ASN A 109 14.36 -6.47 -0.98
N PRO A 110 15.22 -6.33 0.05
CA PRO A 110 16.63 -6.02 -0.16
C PRO A 110 17.33 -7.12 -0.96
N GLU A 111 18.20 -6.74 -1.89
CA GLU A 111 18.95 -7.70 -2.70
C GLU A 111 19.85 -8.58 -1.83
N GLY A 112 19.90 -9.87 -2.15
CA GLY A 112 20.74 -10.84 -1.45
C GLY A 112 20.26 -11.22 -0.04
N VAL A 113 19.09 -10.75 0.39
CA VAL A 113 18.48 -11.09 1.68
C VAL A 113 17.28 -12.02 1.46
N GLU A 114 17.37 -13.23 2.01
CA GLU A 114 16.19 -14.11 2.11
C GLU A 114 15.31 -13.65 3.28
N ILE A 115 14.13 -13.13 2.94
CA ILE A 115 13.17 -12.57 3.88
C ILE A 115 11.76 -12.99 3.47
N ASP A 116 10.93 -13.32 4.46
CA ASP A 116 9.55 -13.68 4.21
C ASP A 116 8.72 -12.49 3.71
N GLY A 117 7.77 -12.79 2.82
CA GLY A 117 6.90 -11.79 2.22
C GLY A 117 7.61 -10.95 1.15
N TYR A 118 6.99 -9.87 0.74
CA TYR A 118 7.46 -8.97 -0.31
C TYR A 118 7.21 -7.51 0.06
N GLY A 119 8.18 -6.65 -0.25
CA GLY A 119 8.07 -5.24 0.11
C GLY A 119 8.47 -4.96 1.56
N ASN A 120 9.47 -5.70 2.06
CA ASN A 120 10.17 -5.34 3.28
C ASN A 120 11.27 -4.33 2.94
N TYR A 121 11.13 -3.08 3.36
CA TYR A 121 12.10 -2.02 3.06
C TYR A 121 12.06 -0.90 4.08
N ASN A 122 13.13 -0.10 4.12
CA ASN A 122 13.17 1.13 4.89
C ASN A 122 13.26 2.36 3.97
N LEU A 123 12.62 3.44 4.41
CA LEU A 123 12.82 4.77 3.86
C LEU A 123 13.44 5.66 4.94
N GLU A 124 14.52 6.34 4.57
CA GLU A 124 15.20 7.28 5.44
C GLU A 124 14.71 8.70 5.12
N VAL A 125 14.31 9.43 6.16
CA VAL A 125 14.09 10.87 6.08
C VAL A 125 15.39 11.53 6.47
N ALA A 126 16.02 12.21 5.51
CA ALA A 126 17.24 12.97 5.76
C ALA A 126 16.93 14.27 6.50
N GLY A 127 17.92 14.79 7.23
CA GLY A 127 17.84 16.14 7.79
C GLY A 127 17.73 17.21 6.70
N VAL A 128 17.27 18.39 7.07
CA VAL A 128 17.05 19.50 6.14
C VAL A 128 18.35 19.88 5.43
N GLU A 129 18.26 20.08 4.11
CA GLU A 129 19.39 20.51 3.29
C GLU A 129 20.04 21.80 3.82
N GLY A 130 21.37 21.88 3.76
CA GLY A 130 22.13 23.02 4.31
C GLY A 130 22.32 23.02 5.83
N THR A 131 21.78 22.04 6.55
CA THR A 131 22.03 21.87 8.00
C THR A 131 23.14 20.84 8.27
N PRO A 132 23.71 20.78 9.50
CA PRO A 132 24.63 19.69 9.89
C PRO A 132 24.04 18.27 9.82
N LEU A 133 22.72 18.15 9.58
CA LEU A 133 21.98 16.91 9.46
C LEU A 133 21.60 16.56 8.00
N ALA A 134 21.92 17.40 7.00
CA ALA A 134 21.46 17.28 5.61
C ALA A 134 21.66 15.89 4.97
N ASN A 135 22.70 15.16 5.37
CA ASN A 135 23.02 13.82 4.87
C ASN A 135 22.95 12.74 5.96
N LYS A 136 22.20 13.00 7.02
CA LYS A 136 21.99 12.08 8.13
C LYS A 136 20.53 11.69 8.17
N SER A 137 20.24 10.39 8.28
CA SER A 137 18.89 9.93 8.59
C SER A 137 18.49 10.48 9.97
N VAL A 138 17.37 11.20 10.01
CA VAL A 138 16.76 11.73 11.23
C VAL A 138 15.50 10.97 11.62
N LEU A 139 14.92 10.20 10.69
CA LEU A 139 13.81 9.28 10.92
C LEU A 139 13.91 8.12 9.92
N ASN A 140 13.71 6.89 10.40
CA ASN A 140 13.61 5.70 9.57
C ASN A 140 12.19 5.17 9.61
N LEU A 141 11.58 5.03 8.44
CA LEU A 141 10.26 4.44 8.25
C LEU A 141 10.47 3.00 7.76
N TYR A 142 10.06 2.02 8.55
CA TYR A 142 10.15 0.61 8.18
C TYR A 142 8.80 0.11 7.68
N PHE A 143 8.84 -0.52 6.51
CA PHE A 143 7.71 -1.09 5.80
C PHE A 143 7.92 -2.60 5.82
N LEU A 144 6.94 -3.33 6.37
CA LEU A 144 7.04 -4.76 6.62
C LEU A 144 5.81 -5.47 6.09
N ASP A 145 6.04 -6.61 5.46
CA ASP A 145 4.97 -7.49 4.97
C ASP A 145 4.62 -8.55 6.02
N SER A 146 3.63 -8.30 6.87
CA SER A 146 3.17 -9.29 7.86
C SER A 146 2.50 -10.54 7.28
N GLY A 147 2.43 -10.65 5.95
CA GLY A 147 1.79 -11.75 5.25
C GLY A 147 0.28 -11.57 5.15
N ASP A 148 -0.39 -12.70 4.95
CA ASP A 148 -1.81 -12.80 4.61
C ASP A 148 -2.60 -13.41 5.78
N TYR A 149 -3.11 -14.63 5.63
CA TYR A 149 -3.76 -15.37 6.71
C TYR A 149 -2.78 -16.32 7.40
N SER A 150 -3.12 -16.69 8.64
CA SER A 150 -2.37 -17.69 9.40
C SER A 150 -2.32 -19.02 8.65
N THR A 151 -1.13 -19.58 8.52
CA THR A 151 -0.90 -20.93 7.97
C THR A 151 -0.90 -22.01 9.05
N VAL A 152 -1.05 -21.64 10.33
CA VAL A 152 -1.08 -22.56 11.47
C VAL A 152 -2.53 -22.91 11.80
N PRO A 153 -2.97 -24.18 11.65
CA PRO A 153 -4.39 -24.54 11.74
C PRO A 153 -5.07 -24.19 13.09
N SER A 154 -4.32 -24.17 14.18
CA SER A 154 -4.83 -23.81 15.51
C SER A 154 -4.95 -22.30 15.73
N ILE A 155 -4.32 -21.49 14.89
CA ILE A 155 -4.34 -20.03 14.97
C ILE A 155 -5.18 -19.53 13.80
N ARG A 156 -6.40 -19.08 14.09
CA ARG A 156 -7.28 -18.49 13.07
C ARG A 156 -6.93 -17.01 12.85
N GLY A 157 -7.28 -16.49 11.69
CA GLY A 157 -7.12 -15.07 11.36
C GLY A 157 -5.87 -14.79 10.54
N TYR A 158 -5.19 -13.70 10.86
CA TYR A 158 -4.12 -13.11 10.06
C TYR A 158 -2.74 -13.74 10.34
N GLY A 159 -1.83 -13.55 9.39
CA GLY A 159 -0.40 -13.80 9.55
C GLY A 159 0.25 -12.83 10.54
N TRP A 160 1.57 -12.92 10.65
CA TRP A 160 2.36 -12.10 11.56
C TRP A 160 3.77 -11.90 11.00
N ILE A 161 4.46 -10.89 11.54
CA ILE A 161 5.88 -10.64 11.28
C ILE A 161 6.68 -11.89 11.68
N LYS A 162 7.47 -12.41 10.76
CA LYS A 162 8.27 -13.63 10.97
C LYS A 162 9.68 -13.31 11.42
N ALA A 163 10.37 -14.32 11.95
CA ALA A 163 11.73 -14.18 12.47
C ALA A 163 12.74 -13.67 11.43
N SER A 164 12.58 -13.99 10.14
CA SER A 164 13.42 -13.46 9.06
C SER A 164 13.29 -11.94 8.93
N GLN A 165 12.08 -11.41 9.09
CA GLN A 165 11.79 -9.99 9.03
C GLN A 165 12.25 -9.25 10.28
N GLU A 166 12.06 -9.86 11.46
CA GLU A 166 12.64 -9.34 12.69
C GLU A 166 14.17 -9.28 12.63
N ALA A 167 14.81 -10.31 12.06
CA ALA A 167 16.27 -10.37 11.90
C ALA A 167 16.78 -9.30 10.92
N TRP A 168 16.02 -8.98 9.88
CA TRP A 168 16.33 -7.90 8.96
C TRP A 168 16.12 -6.50 9.57
N PHE A 169 15.07 -6.33 10.38
CA PHE A 169 14.74 -5.05 11.01
C PHE A 169 15.70 -4.65 12.16
N LYS A 170 16.28 -5.64 12.86
CA LYS A 170 17.21 -5.43 13.99
C LYS A 170 18.51 -4.75 13.57
#